data_AF-A0A6N8BRB7-F1
#
_entry.id   AF-A0A6N8BRB7-F1
#
_cell.length_a   1.000
_cell.length_b   1.000
_cell.length_c   1.000
_cell.angle_alpha   90.00
_cell.angle_beta   90.00
_cell.angle_gamma   90.00
#
_symmetry.space_group_name_H-M   'P 1'
#
loop_
_entity.id
_entity.type
_entity.pdbx_description
1 polymer ?
#
loop_
_entity_poly.entity_id
_entity_poly.type
_entity_poly.pdbx_seq_one_letter_code
_entity_poly.pdbx_strand_id
1 'polypeptide(L)'
;MSALKIMYVGEKNCIPVRLYFINRQSLMQNILCDIINVDLKKIILKSDKKIIPDTLHGEKCSVYIKIPNTISKTKLKIKNTNSFNCFLCNSYVIKNTFSRKNNCSYIEVATPDNFIEKQLQRHERVYVTKRMVKEIGLWFCADTISDVSELGIPNYCCSENESDEKIRVVNISAGGVRIEIDQVCDVVKLKESFSKKNVLKLILYKTLKKELEIIVVCRCVNTHYSIQAKRLTLFLCFTHHYYDSTDNIGWKSVGKDGIHCIIEWIEDDFYNIIEKQKSIPQELCSRLDLNPCLVQKK
;
A
#
# COMPACT_ATOMS: atom_id res chain seq x y z
N MET A 1 26.26 5.20 -0.94
CA MET A 1 25.34 4.07 -1.26
C MET A 1 25.25 4.00 -2.78
N SER A 2 25.15 2.81 -3.40
CA SER A 2 25.05 2.67 -4.87
C SER A 2 23.71 2.06 -5.28
N ALA A 3 23.26 2.32 -6.51
CA ALA A 3 22.03 1.73 -7.05
C ALA A 3 22.11 0.20 -7.14
N LEU A 4 23.29 -0.35 -7.47
CA LEU A 4 23.54 -1.79 -7.44
C LEU A 4 23.28 -2.40 -6.04
N LYS A 5 23.75 -1.74 -4.97
CA LYS A 5 23.52 -2.21 -3.60
C LYS A 5 22.03 -2.22 -3.24
N ILE A 6 21.30 -1.19 -3.66
CA ILE A 6 19.84 -1.08 -3.47
C ILE A 6 19.13 -2.26 -4.15
N MET A 7 19.49 -2.55 -5.40
CA MET A 7 18.88 -3.65 -6.17
C MET A 7 19.23 -5.02 -5.58
N TYR A 8 20.47 -5.22 -5.14
CA TYR A 8 20.90 -6.44 -4.46
C TYR A 8 20.16 -6.66 -3.13
N VAL A 9 19.92 -5.61 -2.35
CA VAL A 9 19.07 -5.69 -1.16
C VAL A 9 17.64 -6.04 -1.55
N GLY A 10 17.13 -5.50 -2.65
CA GLY A 10 15.82 -5.87 -3.19
C GLY A 10 15.72 -7.35 -3.53
N GLU A 11 16.68 -7.89 -4.29
CA GLU A 11 16.77 -9.30 -4.64
C GLU A 11 16.80 -10.20 -3.39
N LYS A 12 17.73 -9.94 -2.46
CA LYS A 12 17.94 -10.80 -1.28
C LYS A 12 16.79 -10.82 -0.29
N ASN A 13 15.90 -9.83 -0.35
CA ASN A 13 14.74 -9.75 0.54
C ASN A 13 13.42 -9.90 -0.22
N CYS A 14 13.46 -10.38 -1.48
CA CYS A 14 12.28 -10.58 -2.33
C CYS A 14 11.37 -9.34 -2.41
N ILE A 15 11.97 -8.15 -2.51
CA ILE A 15 11.25 -6.87 -2.60
C ILE A 15 10.93 -6.62 -4.09
N PRO A 16 9.64 -6.61 -4.49
CA PRO A 16 9.28 -6.30 -5.86
C PRO A 16 9.60 -4.85 -6.23
N VAL A 17 9.77 -4.62 -7.53
CA VAL A 17 10.02 -3.31 -8.14
C VAL A 17 8.92 -2.96 -9.12
N ARG A 18 8.70 -1.67 -9.32
CA ARG A 18 7.85 -1.17 -10.40
C ARG A 18 8.71 -0.64 -11.53
N LEU A 19 8.45 -1.13 -12.74
CA LEU A 19 9.11 -0.67 -13.95
C LEU A 19 8.23 0.35 -14.68
N TYR A 20 8.80 1.51 -14.96
CA TYR A 20 8.17 2.62 -15.68
C TYR A 20 8.89 2.83 -17.01
N PHE A 21 8.14 2.94 -18.10
CA PHE A 21 8.69 3.29 -19.41
C PHE A 21 8.56 4.80 -19.61
N ILE A 22 9.68 5.48 -19.83
CA ILE A 22 9.70 6.96 -19.90
C ILE A 22 8.87 7.44 -21.10
N ASN A 23 8.97 6.75 -22.23
CA ASN A 23 8.37 7.17 -23.50
C ASN A 23 6.99 6.54 -23.77
N ARG A 24 6.49 5.67 -22.88
CA ARG A 24 5.22 4.93 -23.06
C ARG A 24 4.23 5.10 -21.91
N GLN A 25 4.35 6.17 -21.10
CA GLN A 25 3.52 6.36 -19.91
C GLN A 25 2.00 6.37 -20.19
N SER A 26 1.58 6.78 -21.39
CA SER A 26 0.17 6.77 -21.82
C SER A 26 -0.30 5.42 -22.39
N LEU A 27 0.62 4.55 -22.80
CA LEU A 27 0.32 3.29 -23.52
C LEU A 27 0.53 2.04 -22.65
N MET A 28 1.43 2.10 -21.68
CA MET A 28 1.71 0.98 -20.77
C MET A 28 1.59 1.41 -19.31
N GLN A 29 0.63 0.80 -18.60
CA GLN A 29 0.61 0.84 -17.14
C GLN A 29 1.89 0.22 -16.58
N ASN A 30 2.43 0.85 -15.53
CA ASN A 30 3.61 0.39 -14.78
C ASN A 30 3.54 -1.12 -14.52
N ILE A 31 4.65 -1.81 -14.72
CA ILE A 31 4.73 -3.27 -14.57
C ILE A 31 5.31 -3.57 -13.18
N LEU A 32 4.66 -4.46 -12.43
CA LEU A 32 5.22 -4.96 -11.19
C LEU A 32 6.14 -6.14 -11.53
N CYS A 33 7.35 -6.13 -10.99
CA CYS A 33 8.34 -7.16 -11.27
C CYS A 33 8.99 -7.68 -10.01
N ASP A 34 9.29 -8.98 -9.99
CA ASP A 34 10.22 -9.58 -9.04
C ASP A 34 11.65 -9.42 -9.56
N ILE A 35 12.59 -9.12 -8.66
CA ILE A 35 14.02 -9.14 -8.99
C ILE A 35 14.52 -10.58 -8.89
N ILE A 36 14.87 -11.17 -10.04
CA ILE A 36 15.35 -12.56 -10.10
C ILE A 36 16.86 -12.64 -9.90
N ASN A 37 17.59 -11.68 -10.46
CA ASN A 37 19.04 -11.64 -10.38
C ASN A 37 19.56 -10.22 -10.59
N VAL A 38 20.57 -9.85 -9.82
CA VAL A 38 21.31 -8.59 -9.96
C VAL A 38 22.78 -8.90 -10.22
N ASP A 39 23.30 -8.40 -11.34
CA ASP A 39 24.72 -8.43 -11.66
C ASP A 39 25.26 -7.02 -11.97
N LEU A 40 26.57 -6.91 -12.24
CA LEU A 40 27.22 -5.62 -12.48
C LEU A 40 26.76 -4.92 -13.77
N LYS A 41 26.24 -5.67 -14.75
CA LYS A 41 25.86 -5.17 -16.07
C LYS A 41 24.35 -5.08 -16.25
N LYS A 42 23.59 -5.98 -15.62
CA LYS A 42 22.15 -6.11 -15.80
C LYS A 42 21.44 -6.62 -14.56
N ILE A 43 20.14 -6.37 -14.56
CA ILE A 43 19.17 -6.88 -13.62
C ILE A 43 18.13 -7.66 -14.40
N ILE A 44 17.82 -8.88 -13.95
CA ILE A 44 16.79 -9.73 -14.52
C ILE A 44 15.52 -9.58 -13.69
N LEU A 45 14.47 -9.10 -14.34
CA LEU A 45 13.16 -8.86 -13.75
C LEU A 45 12.16 -9.88 -14.30
N LYS A 46 11.33 -10.45 -13.42
CA LYS A 46 10.18 -11.26 -13.82
C LYS A 46 8.92 -10.42 -13.69
N SER A 47 8.21 -10.23 -14.79
CA SER A 47 6.99 -9.42 -14.86
C SER A 47 5.77 -10.17 -14.32
N ASP A 48 4.88 -9.44 -13.63
CA ASP A 48 3.55 -9.92 -13.25
C ASP A 48 2.61 -10.08 -14.45
N LYS A 49 2.84 -9.33 -15.53
CA LYS A 49 2.13 -9.48 -16.80
C LYS A 49 2.66 -10.68 -17.58
N LYS A 50 1.73 -11.54 -18.01
CA LYS A 50 2.02 -12.76 -18.79
C LYS A 50 2.64 -12.45 -20.15
N ILE A 51 2.11 -11.45 -20.84
CA ILE A 51 2.59 -11.01 -22.15
C ILE A 51 2.98 -9.55 -22.04
N ILE A 52 4.20 -9.23 -22.44
CA ILE A 52 4.64 -7.86 -22.67
C ILE A 52 4.64 -7.66 -24.18
N PRO A 53 3.63 -6.98 -24.75
CA PRO A 53 3.59 -6.72 -26.17
C PRO A 53 4.73 -5.76 -26.54
N ASP A 54 5.32 -5.99 -27.70
CA ASP A 54 6.43 -5.24 -28.32
C ASP A 54 7.85 -5.53 -27.81
N THR A 55 8.81 -5.40 -28.73
CA THR A 55 10.25 -5.39 -28.41
C THR A 55 10.58 -4.09 -27.70
N LEU A 56 11.02 -4.19 -26.44
CA LEU A 56 11.37 -3.04 -25.60
C LEU A 56 12.86 -2.69 -25.63
N HIS A 57 13.63 -3.34 -26.51
CA HIS A 57 15.08 -3.17 -26.58
C HIS A 57 15.49 -1.70 -26.74
N GLY A 58 16.40 -1.23 -25.88
CA GLY A 58 16.93 0.13 -25.90
C GLY A 58 16.00 1.19 -25.29
N GLU A 59 14.78 0.83 -24.87
CA GLU A 59 13.87 1.79 -24.26
C GLU A 59 14.36 2.25 -22.89
N LYS A 60 14.31 3.57 -22.66
CA LYS A 60 14.60 4.15 -21.35
C LYS A 60 13.50 3.78 -20.36
N CYS A 61 13.90 3.32 -19.19
CA CYS A 61 12.99 2.94 -18.12
C CYS A 61 13.48 3.46 -16.77
N SER A 62 12.56 3.54 -15.81
CA SER A 62 12.91 3.77 -14.41
C SER A 62 12.47 2.57 -13.58
N VAL A 63 13.38 2.04 -12.78
CA VAL A 63 13.12 0.99 -11.79
C VAL A 63 12.88 1.67 -10.45
N TYR A 64 11.64 1.57 -9.96
CA TYR A 64 11.26 2.06 -8.65
C TYR A 64 11.22 0.92 -7.66
N ILE A 65 11.96 1.06 -6.57
CA ILE A 65 11.95 0.10 -5.46
C ILE A 65 11.62 0.82 -4.17
N LYS A 66 10.74 0.21 -3.38
CA LYS A 66 10.37 0.69 -2.06
C LYS A 66 10.90 -0.29 -1.02
N ILE A 67 11.86 0.15 -0.21
CA ILE A 67 12.52 -0.72 0.77
C ILE A 67 11.88 -0.49 2.15
N PRO A 68 11.40 -1.55 2.83
CA PRO A 68 10.91 -1.47 4.20
C PRO A 68 11.92 -0.81 5.15
N ASN A 69 11.43 -0.11 6.17
CA ASN A 69 12.28 0.64 7.10
C ASN A 69 13.24 -0.27 7.88
N THR A 70 12.76 -1.43 8.31
CA THR A 70 13.56 -2.46 8.99
C THR A 70 14.77 -2.88 8.17
N ILE A 71 14.58 -3.17 6.88
CA ILE A 71 15.63 -3.55 5.94
C ILE A 71 16.54 -2.36 5.63
N SER A 72 15.98 -1.17 5.46
CA SER A 72 16.74 0.05 5.18
C SER A 72 17.73 0.39 6.31
N LYS A 73 17.29 0.28 7.57
CA LYS A 73 18.15 0.50 8.74
C LYS A 73 19.24 -0.56 8.84
N THR A 74 18.86 -1.84 8.74
CA THR A 74 19.78 -2.96 8.99
C THR A 74 20.75 -3.24 7.85
N LYS A 75 20.32 -3.13 6.59
CA LYS A 75 21.11 -3.49 5.39
C LYS A 75 21.69 -2.29 4.66
N LEU A 76 20.96 -1.17 4.61
CA LEU A 76 21.42 0.05 3.92
C LEU A 76 22.04 1.09 4.87
N LYS A 77 21.90 0.93 6.19
CA LYS A 77 22.41 1.86 7.22
C LYS A 77 21.84 3.28 7.08
N ILE A 78 20.60 3.41 6.59
CA ILE A 78 19.91 4.69 6.45
C ILE A 78 19.34 5.09 7.82
N LYS A 79 19.71 6.29 8.29
CA LYS A 79 19.36 6.78 9.64
C LYS A 79 17.97 7.42 9.72
N ASN A 80 17.40 7.88 8.61
CA ASN A 80 16.10 8.55 8.63
C ASN A 80 14.95 7.55 8.81
N THR A 81 14.10 7.83 9.80
CA THR A 81 13.16 6.87 10.39
C THR A 81 11.70 7.11 10.05
N ASN A 82 11.36 8.22 9.40
CA ASN A 82 9.99 8.71 9.37
C ASN A 82 9.26 8.45 8.03
N SER A 83 9.92 7.80 7.07
CA SER A 83 9.34 7.47 5.76
C SER A 83 10.02 6.26 5.13
N PHE A 84 9.26 5.47 4.35
CA PHE A 84 9.83 4.42 3.51
C PHE A 84 10.93 4.97 2.60
N ASN A 85 12.03 4.22 2.48
CA ASN A 85 13.10 4.60 1.56
C ASN A 85 12.74 4.11 0.16
N CYS A 86 12.23 5.03 -0.64
CA CYS A 86 11.90 4.77 -2.03
C CYS A 86 13.03 5.26 -2.92
N PHE A 87 13.49 4.38 -3.82
CA PHE A 87 14.55 4.67 -4.75
C PHE A 87 14.03 4.56 -6.16
N LEU A 88 14.31 5.57 -6.97
CA LEU A 88 14.05 5.56 -8.39
C LEU A 88 15.38 5.52 -9.14
N CYS A 89 15.61 4.45 -9.89
CA CYS A 89 16.84 4.23 -10.63
C CYS A 89 16.55 4.29 -12.13
N ASN A 90 17.18 5.22 -12.84
CA ASN A 90 17.02 5.32 -14.29
C ASN A 90 17.93 4.29 -14.99
N SER A 91 17.41 3.64 -16.01
CA SER A 91 18.08 2.60 -16.77
C SER A 91 17.50 2.51 -18.19
N TYR A 92 17.85 1.47 -18.92
CA TYR A 92 17.27 1.10 -20.19
C TYR A 92 17.10 -0.42 -20.28
N VAL A 93 16.15 -0.85 -21.09
CA VAL A 93 15.87 -2.27 -21.32
C VAL A 93 16.92 -2.85 -22.29
N ILE A 94 17.56 -3.94 -21.88
CA ILE A 94 18.48 -4.72 -22.71
C ILE A 94 17.69 -5.70 -23.58
N LYS A 95 16.68 -6.37 -23.05
CA LYS A 95 15.77 -7.22 -23.83
C LYS A 95 14.58 -7.66 -23.00
N ASN A 96 13.53 -8.12 -23.66
CA ASN A 96 12.40 -8.80 -23.05
C ASN A 96 12.19 -10.16 -23.72
N THR A 97 11.81 -11.17 -22.93
CA THR A 97 11.57 -12.54 -23.40
C THR A 97 10.34 -13.14 -22.73
N PHE A 98 9.63 -13.99 -23.46
CA PHE A 98 8.53 -14.79 -22.90
C PHE A 98 8.95 -16.26 -22.82
N SER A 99 8.92 -16.83 -21.61
CA SER A 99 9.17 -18.25 -21.42
C SER A 99 7.86 -19.02 -21.46
N ARG A 100 7.65 -19.79 -22.52
CA ARG A 100 6.49 -20.70 -22.64
C ARG A 100 6.47 -21.76 -21.54
N LYS A 101 7.65 -22.22 -21.10
CA LYS A 101 7.79 -23.25 -20.08
C LYS A 101 7.25 -22.79 -18.72
N ASN A 102 7.57 -21.55 -18.33
CA ASN A 102 7.17 -21.00 -17.04
C ASN A 102 5.93 -20.11 -17.13
N ASN A 103 5.39 -19.91 -18.34
CA ASN A 103 4.31 -18.96 -18.65
C ASN A 103 4.54 -17.56 -18.05
N CYS A 104 5.78 -17.07 -18.15
CA CYS A 104 6.22 -15.82 -17.53
C CYS A 104 7.01 -14.96 -18.52
N SER A 105 6.89 -13.64 -18.38
CA SER A 105 7.71 -12.67 -19.10
C SER A 105 8.88 -12.19 -18.25
N TYR A 106 10.06 -12.10 -18.87
CA TYR A 106 11.28 -11.60 -18.27
C TYR A 106 11.73 -10.32 -18.98
N ILE A 107 12.24 -9.38 -18.22
CA ILE A 107 12.81 -8.12 -18.71
C ILE A 107 14.22 -8.02 -18.15
N GLU A 108 15.20 -7.93 -19.03
CA GLU A 108 16.56 -7.60 -18.66
C GLU A 108 16.74 -6.09 -18.81
N VAL A 109 17.14 -5.42 -17.74
CA VAL A 109 17.46 -3.99 -17.72
C VAL A 109 18.93 -3.81 -17.39
N ALA A 110 19.56 -2.74 -17.88
CA ALA A 110 20.92 -2.43 -17.48
C ALA A 110 20.99 -2.11 -15.98
N THR A 111 22.09 -2.45 -15.34
CA THR A 111 22.31 -2.05 -13.94
C THR A 111 22.38 -0.53 -13.88
N PRO A 112 21.52 0.13 -13.07
CA PRO A 112 21.54 1.59 -12.99
C PRO A 112 22.82 2.09 -12.34
N ASP A 113 23.40 3.16 -12.88
CA ASP A 113 24.58 3.81 -12.29
C ASP A 113 24.22 4.64 -11.06
N ASN A 114 23.05 5.30 -11.12
CA ASN A 114 22.60 6.27 -10.14
C ASN A 114 21.17 5.99 -9.68
N PHE A 115 20.82 6.54 -8.51
CA PHE A 115 19.47 6.50 -7.97
C PHE A 115 19.08 7.88 -7.45
N ILE A 116 17.78 8.14 -7.45
CA ILE A 116 17.17 9.28 -6.77
C ILE A 116 16.41 8.72 -5.58
N GLU A 117 16.76 9.18 -4.38
CA GLU A 117 15.95 8.94 -3.19
C GLU A 117 14.71 9.84 -3.25
N LYS A 118 13.54 9.22 -3.19
CA LYS A 118 12.25 9.90 -3.32
C LYS A 118 11.46 9.75 -2.03
N GLN A 119 11.27 10.85 -1.32
CA GLN A 119 10.29 10.94 -0.23
C GLN A 119 8.99 11.53 -0.78
N LEU A 120 8.23 10.73 -1.54
CA LEU A 120 7.06 11.24 -2.26
C LEU A 120 5.88 11.59 -1.35
N GLN A 121 5.77 10.98 -0.16
CA GLN A 121 4.69 11.23 0.79
C GLN A 121 5.20 11.08 2.22
N ARG A 122 4.70 11.94 3.11
CA ARG A 122 4.99 11.89 4.55
C ARG A 122 4.60 10.55 5.17
N HIS A 123 3.52 9.95 4.67
CA HIS A 123 3.06 8.61 5.03
C HIS A 123 2.71 7.85 3.76
N GLU A 124 3.11 6.60 3.67
CA GLU A 124 2.72 5.74 2.56
C GLU A 124 1.20 5.58 2.51
N ARG A 125 0.66 5.52 1.28
CA ARG A 125 -0.73 5.12 1.04
C ARG A 125 -0.81 3.71 0.49
N VAL A 126 -1.60 2.87 1.14
CA VAL A 126 -1.99 1.54 0.66
C VAL A 126 -3.37 1.64 0.02
N TYR A 127 -3.50 1.19 -1.22
CA TYR A 127 -4.81 0.98 -1.85
C TYR A 127 -5.38 -0.33 -1.34
N VAL A 128 -6.47 -0.24 -0.59
CA VAL A 128 -6.99 -1.41 0.13
C VAL A 128 -7.86 -2.25 -0.79
N THR A 129 -7.79 -3.57 -0.61
CA THR A 129 -8.74 -4.51 -1.20
C THR A 129 -9.85 -4.80 -0.21
N LYS A 130 -11.00 -5.32 -0.67
CA LYS A 130 -12.11 -5.71 0.22
C LYS A 130 -11.67 -6.64 1.36
N ARG A 131 -10.69 -7.50 1.11
CA ARG A 131 -10.15 -8.45 2.10
C ARG A 131 -9.23 -7.81 3.16
N MET A 132 -9.05 -6.49 3.14
CA MET A 132 -8.17 -5.76 4.06
C MET A 132 -8.97 -4.91 5.06
N VAL A 133 -10.23 -4.63 4.76
CA VAL A 133 -11.11 -3.81 5.58
C VAL A 133 -12.31 -4.66 5.97
N LYS A 134 -12.41 -4.99 7.26
CA LYS A 134 -13.53 -5.76 7.82
C LYS A 134 -14.75 -4.87 8.05
N GLU A 135 -14.52 -3.67 8.57
CA GLU A 135 -15.58 -2.73 8.93
C GLU A 135 -15.11 -1.29 8.73
N ILE A 136 -16.04 -0.44 8.30
CA ILE A 136 -15.93 1.01 8.31
C ILE A 136 -17.20 1.62 8.90
N GLY A 137 -17.03 2.61 9.77
CA GLY A 137 -18.11 3.49 10.25
C GLY A 137 -17.68 4.95 10.16
N LEU A 138 -18.54 5.82 9.64
CA LEU A 138 -18.31 7.25 9.49
C LEU A 138 -19.43 8.05 10.16
N TRP A 139 -19.04 8.97 11.04
CA TRP A 139 -19.90 9.92 11.72
C TRP A 139 -19.54 11.35 11.31
N PHE A 140 -20.56 12.13 10.95
CA PHE A 140 -20.49 13.57 10.76
C PHE A 140 -20.94 14.26 12.04
N CYS A 141 -19.99 14.74 12.85
CA CYS A 141 -20.27 15.28 14.19
C CYS A 141 -20.17 16.80 14.19
N ALA A 142 -21.11 17.50 14.84
CA ALA A 142 -21.04 18.95 15.03
C ALA A 142 -20.20 19.36 16.24
N ASP A 143 -20.20 18.52 17.28
CA ASP A 143 -19.62 18.85 18.58
C ASP A 143 -18.33 18.07 18.86
N THR A 144 -17.60 18.49 19.89
CA THR A 144 -16.46 17.77 20.44
C THR A 144 -16.93 16.50 21.15
N ILE A 145 -16.62 15.35 20.58
CA ILE A 145 -16.80 14.05 21.23
C ILE A 145 -15.72 13.88 22.29
N SER A 146 -16.16 13.63 23.52
CA SER A 146 -15.24 13.43 24.65
C SER A 146 -14.88 11.95 24.78
N ASP A 147 -15.85 11.06 24.52
CA ASP A 147 -15.71 9.61 24.67
C ASP A 147 -16.32 8.86 23.47
N VAL A 148 -15.75 7.70 23.12
CA VAL A 148 -16.23 6.85 22.01
C VAL A 148 -17.61 6.26 22.31
N SER A 149 -17.97 6.05 23.58
CA SER A 149 -19.29 5.58 23.99
C SER A 149 -20.43 6.56 23.68
N GLU A 150 -20.12 7.84 23.46
CA GLU A 150 -21.07 8.87 23.03
C GLU A 150 -21.43 8.74 21.54
N LEU A 151 -20.70 7.91 20.79
CA LEU A 151 -21.00 7.65 19.38
C LEU A 151 -22.27 6.81 19.25
N GLY A 152 -23.31 7.42 18.69
CA GLY A 152 -24.50 6.70 18.24
C GLY A 152 -24.25 5.89 16.95
N ILE A 153 -25.32 5.69 16.17
CA ILE A 153 -25.23 4.96 14.89
C ILE A 153 -24.47 5.80 13.85
N PRO A 154 -23.54 5.21 13.07
CA PRO A 154 -22.81 5.93 12.03
C PRO A 154 -23.74 6.42 10.92
N ASN A 155 -23.41 7.56 10.33
CA ASN A 155 -24.12 8.07 9.14
C ASN A 155 -23.92 7.15 7.93
N TYR A 156 -22.74 6.55 7.83
CA TYR A 156 -22.41 5.55 6.82
C TYR A 156 -21.59 4.44 7.47
N CYS A 157 -22.00 3.20 7.27
CA CYS A 157 -21.23 2.04 7.66
C CYS A 157 -21.25 0.97 6.59
N CYS A 158 -20.27 0.09 6.65
CA CYS A 158 -20.23 -1.14 5.88
C CYS A 158 -19.43 -2.17 6.68
N SER A 159 -19.96 -3.39 6.73
CA SER A 159 -19.27 -4.57 7.26
C SER A 159 -19.05 -5.59 6.15
N GLU A 160 -18.07 -6.50 6.31
CA GLU A 160 -17.70 -7.49 5.28
C GLU A 160 -18.87 -8.37 4.79
N ASN A 161 -19.92 -8.54 5.61
CA ASN A 161 -21.07 -9.39 5.29
C ASN A 161 -22.21 -8.64 4.58
N GLU A 162 -22.09 -7.32 4.36
CA GLU A 162 -23.12 -6.53 3.69
C GLU A 162 -22.96 -6.58 2.17
N SER A 163 -24.07 -6.85 1.48
CA SER A 163 -24.09 -6.98 0.02
C SER A 163 -24.21 -5.64 -0.72
N ASP A 164 -24.70 -4.58 -0.06
CA ASP A 164 -24.89 -3.24 -0.63
C ASP A 164 -23.95 -2.22 0.03
N GLU A 165 -22.68 -2.22 -0.38
CA GLU A 165 -21.65 -1.33 0.17
C GLU A 165 -21.90 0.13 -0.24
N LYS A 166 -22.54 0.92 0.62
CA LYS A 166 -22.75 2.36 0.41
C LYS A 166 -21.51 3.20 0.70
N ILE A 167 -20.53 2.65 1.42
CA ILE A 167 -19.26 3.30 1.75
C ILE A 167 -18.12 2.31 1.59
N ARG A 168 -16.99 2.78 1.04
CA ARG A 168 -15.77 1.99 0.91
C ARG A 168 -14.52 2.81 1.15
N VAL A 169 -13.49 2.14 1.63
CA VAL A 169 -12.14 2.70 1.73
C VAL A 169 -11.41 2.48 0.40
N VAL A 170 -10.85 3.54 -0.16
CA VAL A 170 -10.05 3.49 -1.39
C VAL A 170 -8.58 3.29 -1.07
N ASN A 171 -8.05 4.12 -0.17
CA ASN A 171 -6.68 3.99 0.32
C ASN A 171 -6.51 4.55 1.73
N ILE A 172 -5.51 4.03 2.45
CA ILE A 172 -5.19 4.39 3.84
C ILE A 172 -3.71 4.78 3.92
N SER A 173 -3.42 5.82 4.69
CA SER A 173 -2.08 6.17 5.17
C SER A 173 -2.10 6.38 6.67
N ALA A 174 -0.93 6.44 7.31
CA ALA A 174 -0.84 6.77 8.73
C ALA A 174 -1.39 8.16 9.10
N GLY A 175 -1.53 9.08 8.13
CA GLY A 175 -2.07 10.42 8.36
C GLY A 175 -3.48 10.67 7.83
N GLY A 176 -4.11 9.69 7.19
CA GLY A 176 -5.44 9.91 6.60
C GLY A 176 -5.91 8.81 5.68
N VAL A 177 -7.16 8.92 5.24
CA VAL A 177 -7.86 7.95 4.41
C VAL A 177 -8.58 8.63 3.24
N ARG A 178 -8.68 7.94 2.10
CA ARG A 178 -9.63 8.27 1.05
C ARG A 178 -10.79 7.29 1.09
N ILE A 179 -12.01 7.80 1.15
CA ILE A 179 -13.23 6.99 1.14
C ILE A 179 -14.15 7.42 -0.01
N GLU A 180 -14.98 6.50 -0.46
CA GLU A 180 -16.02 6.73 -1.45
C GLU A 180 -17.36 6.30 -0.89
N ILE A 181 -18.38 7.14 -1.10
CA ILE A 181 -19.76 6.93 -0.67
C ILE A 181 -20.62 6.93 -1.92
N ASP A 182 -21.35 5.85 -2.15
CA ASP A 182 -22.25 5.68 -3.27
C ASP A 182 -23.68 6.12 -2.92
N GLN A 183 -24.49 6.38 -3.95
CA GLN A 183 -25.91 6.75 -3.82
C GLN A 183 -26.15 8.03 -3.00
N VAL A 184 -25.25 9.01 -3.09
CA VAL A 184 -25.43 10.30 -2.38
C VAL A 184 -26.42 11.18 -3.15
N CYS A 185 -27.61 11.34 -2.59
CA CYS A 185 -28.71 12.12 -3.18
C CYS A 185 -28.67 13.62 -2.88
N ASP A 186 -28.09 14.04 -1.74
CA ASP A 186 -28.02 15.45 -1.34
C ASP A 186 -26.61 15.83 -0.84
N VAL A 187 -25.78 16.24 -1.79
CA VAL A 187 -24.38 16.64 -1.53
C VAL A 187 -24.31 18.00 -0.83
N VAL A 188 -25.29 18.88 -1.06
CA VAL A 188 -25.27 20.25 -0.51
C VAL A 188 -25.39 20.19 1.01
N LYS A 189 -26.34 19.41 1.52
CA LYS A 189 -26.52 19.19 2.96
C LYS A 189 -25.29 18.53 3.61
N LEU A 190 -24.62 17.62 2.91
CA LEU A 190 -23.41 16.97 3.42
C LEU A 190 -22.20 17.91 3.46
N LYS A 191 -22.13 18.91 2.58
CA LYS A 191 -21.01 19.87 2.56
C LYS A 191 -20.86 20.65 3.85
N GLU A 192 -21.97 21.01 4.49
CA GLU A 192 -21.98 21.68 5.80
C GLU A 192 -21.39 20.81 6.92
N SER A 193 -21.46 19.49 6.75
CA SER A 193 -20.89 18.52 7.68
C SER A 193 -19.38 18.33 7.51
N PHE A 194 -18.82 18.59 6.33
CA PHE A 194 -17.40 18.36 6.05
C PHE A 194 -16.46 19.34 6.77
N SER A 195 -16.93 20.55 7.06
CA SER A 195 -16.17 21.54 7.83
C SER A 195 -16.08 21.20 9.32
N LYS A 196 -16.90 20.25 9.78
CA LYS A 196 -16.96 19.83 11.18
C LYS A 196 -15.99 18.66 11.45
N LYS A 197 -15.82 18.31 12.73
CA LYS A 197 -15.02 17.13 13.12
C LYS A 197 -15.81 15.87 12.73
N ASN A 198 -15.14 14.97 12.03
CA ASN A 198 -15.73 13.69 11.64
C ASN A 198 -15.11 12.60 12.50
N VAL A 199 -15.84 11.54 12.81
CA VAL A 199 -15.24 10.35 13.43
C VAL A 199 -15.30 9.20 12.46
N LEU A 200 -14.21 8.46 12.37
CA LEU A 200 -14.09 7.28 11.53
C LEU A 200 -13.64 6.11 12.40
N LYS A 201 -14.39 5.02 12.32
CA LYS A 201 -14.00 3.70 12.80
C LYS A 201 -13.54 2.87 11.62
N LEU A 202 -12.40 2.21 11.75
CA LEU A 202 -11.86 1.24 10.81
C LEU A 202 -11.49 -0.03 11.57
N ILE A 203 -11.94 -1.18 11.07
CA ILE A 203 -11.41 -2.48 11.48
C ILE A 203 -10.66 -3.07 10.28
N LEU A 204 -9.34 -3.19 10.41
CA LEU A 204 -8.45 -3.67 9.35
C LEU A 204 -7.97 -5.09 9.68
N TYR A 205 -7.83 -5.93 8.66
CA TYR A 205 -7.26 -7.26 8.82
C TYR A 205 -5.73 -7.20 8.88
N LYS A 206 -5.15 -7.85 9.89
CA LYS A 206 -3.73 -8.20 10.01
C LYS A 206 -3.48 -9.63 9.49
N THR A 207 -2.21 -10.02 9.45
CA THR A 207 -1.81 -11.42 9.24
C THR A 207 -2.54 -12.36 10.22
N LEU A 208 -2.77 -13.61 9.80
CA LEU A 208 -3.40 -14.65 10.63
C LEU A 208 -4.82 -14.29 11.13
N LYS A 209 -5.57 -13.48 10.39
CA LYS A 209 -6.93 -13.02 10.74
C LYS A 209 -7.01 -12.24 12.06
N LYS A 210 -5.90 -11.67 12.54
CA LYS A 210 -5.95 -10.69 13.63
C LYS A 210 -6.58 -9.40 13.13
N GLU A 211 -7.12 -8.60 14.03
CA GLU A 211 -7.81 -7.35 13.70
C GLU A 211 -7.03 -6.16 14.25
N LEU A 212 -7.11 -5.04 13.53
CA LEU A 212 -6.66 -3.74 13.98
C LEU A 212 -7.86 -2.81 13.99
N GLU A 213 -8.39 -2.53 15.18
CA GLU A 213 -9.42 -1.53 15.35
C GLU A 213 -8.79 -0.14 15.56
N ILE A 214 -9.32 0.84 14.85
CA ILE A 214 -8.87 2.23 14.87
C ILE A 214 -10.10 3.12 14.91
N ILE A 215 -10.16 4.02 15.90
CA ILE A 215 -11.18 5.07 15.99
C ILE A 215 -10.47 6.41 15.97
N VAL A 216 -10.82 7.28 15.02
CA VAL A 216 -10.08 8.50 14.74
C VAL A 216 -10.99 9.69 14.46
N VAL A 217 -10.60 10.85 14.99
CA VAL A 217 -11.16 12.13 14.58
C VAL A 217 -10.47 12.60 13.31
N CYS A 218 -11.27 12.87 12.29
CA CYS A 218 -10.85 13.25 10.96
C CYS A 218 -11.33 14.66 10.59
N ARG A 219 -10.48 15.39 9.88
CA ARG A 219 -10.88 16.60 9.15
C ARG A 219 -11.02 16.27 7.66
N CYS A 220 -12.12 16.68 7.04
CA CYS A 220 -12.23 16.62 5.59
C CYS A 220 -11.34 17.70 4.96
N VAL A 221 -10.37 17.29 4.14
CA VAL A 221 -9.41 18.21 3.50
C VAL A 221 -9.71 18.45 2.03
N ASN A 222 -10.44 17.54 1.39
CA ASN A 222 -10.88 17.68 0.01
C ASN A 222 -12.10 16.80 -0.24
N THR A 223 -12.92 17.17 -1.22
CA THR A 223 -14.09 16.41 -1.65
C THR A 223 -14.21 16.43 -3.17
N HIS A 224 -14.71 15.33 -3.73
CA HIS A 224 -15.03 15.25 -5.15
C HIS A 224 -16.36 14.54 -5.30
N TYR A 225 -17.26 15.09 -6.12
CA TYR A 225 -18.55 14.46 -6.41
C TYR A 225 -18.66 14.18 -7.91
N SER A 226 -18.94 12.92 -8.25
CA SER A 226 -19.28 12.51 -9.60
C SER A 226 -20.79 12.40 -9.73
N ILE A 227 -21.39 13.31 -10.51
CA ILE A 227 -22.83 13.32 -10.80
C ILE A 227 -23.23 12.02 -11.53
N GLN A 228 -22.43 11.62 -12.52
CA GLN A 228 -22.71 10.43 -13.33
C GLN A 228 -22.71 9.14 -12.49
N ALA A 229 -21.74 9.01 -11.57
CA ALA A 229 -21.65 7.84 -10.70
C ALA A 229 -22.50 7.97 -9.42
N LYS A 230 -23.11 9.13 -9.17
CA LYS A 230 -23.72 9.52 -7.88
C LYS A 230 -22.82 9.19 -6.68
N ARG A 231 -21.52 9.42 -6.84
CA ARG A 231 -20.47 9.01 -5.90
C ARG A 231 -19.77 10.23 -5.32
N LEU A 232 -19.70 10.27 -3.99
CA LEU A 232 -18.95 11.25 -3.23
C LEU A 232 -17.64 10.64 -2.76
N THR A 233 -16.52 11.26 -3.10
CA THR A 233 -15.19 10.92 -2.60
C THR A 233 -14.77 11.93 -1.54
N LEU A 234 -14.39 11.43 -0.37
CA LEU A 234 -13.89 12.25 0.75
C LEU A 234 -12.41 11.93 0.99
N PHE A 235 -11.62 13.00 1.17
CA PHE A 235 -10.23 12.92 1.60
C PHE A 235 -10.18 13.36 3.05
N LEU A 236 -9.94 12.42 3.96
CA LEU A 236 -9.98 12.62 5.40
C LEU A 236 -8.55 12.60 5.96
N CYS A 237 -8.18 13.64 6.71
CA CYS A 237 -6.92 13.74 7.43
C CYS A 237 -7.14 13.41 8.91
N PHE A 238 -6.34 12.51 9.47
CA PHE A 238 -6.43 12.14 10.88
C PHE A 238 -5.86 13.26 11.76
N THR A 239 -6.61 13.62 12.79
CA THR A 239 -6.23 14.69 13.74
C THR A 239 -6.04 14.16 15.14
N HIS A 240 -6.90 13.23 15.57
CA HIS A 240 -6.79 12.54 16.85
C HIS A 240 -7.13 11.07 16.63
N HIS A 241 -6.55 10.19 17.44
CA HIS A 241 -6.92 8.78 17.51
C HIS A 241 -7.31 8.45 18.94
N TYR A 242 -8.30 7.59 19.10
CA TYR A 242 -8.65 7.06 20.39
C TYR A 242 -7.58 6.04 20.79
N TYR A 243 -6.97 6.26 21.94
CA TYR A 243 -5.94 5.40 22.49
C TYR A 243 -6.45 4.83 23.80
N ASP A 244 -6.50 3.51 23.87
CA ASP A 244 -6.86 2.77 25.06
C ASP A 244 -5.66 1.93 25.51
N SER A 245 -5.16 2.24 26.70
CA SER A 245 -4.10 1.51 27.39
C SER A 245 -4.42 1.45 28.87
N THR A 246 -3.82 0.48 29.58
CA THR A 246 -4.06 0.22 31.00
C THR A 246 -3.96 1.46 31.89
N ASP A 247 -3.13 2.45 31.52
CA ASP A 247 -2.86 3.65 32.32
C ASP A 247 -3.39 4.95 31.71
N ASN A 248 -3.90 4.93 30.47
CA ASN A 248 -4.32 6.14 29.77
C ASN A 248 -5.34 5.83 28.67
N ILE A 249 -6.54 6.39 28.81
CA ILE A 249 -7.66 6.25 27.87
C ILE A 249 -8.06 7.64 27.38
N GLY A 250 -8.20 7.79 26.06
CA GLY A 250 -8.80 8.98 25.47
C GLY A 250 -8.18 9.38 24.14
N TRP A 251 -8.52 10.59 23.70
CA TRP A 251 -8.08 11.12 22.42
C TRP A 251 -6.63 11.61 22.47
N LYS A 252 -5.77 11.03 21.63
CA LYS A 252 -4.40 11.48 21.41
C LYS A 252 -4.25 12.15 20.06
N SER A 253 -3.62 13.32 20.04
CA SER A 253 -3.31 14.02 18.79
C SER A 253 -2.44 13.17 17.88
N VAL A 254 -2.74 13.19 16.58
CA VAL A 254 -1.94 12.53 15.56
C VAL A 254 -0.69 13.35 15.34
N GLY A 255 0.43 12.79 15.78
CA GLY A 255 1.75 13.42 15.70
C GLY A 255 2.28 13.49 14.27
N LYS A 256 3.53 13.97 14.16
CA LYS A 256 4.17 14.17 12.86
C LYS A 256 4.37 12.89 12.04
N ASP A 257 4.39 11.74 12.70
CA ASP A 257 4.65 10.44 12.09
C ASP A 257 3.36 9.70 11.73
N GLY A 258 2.20 10.27 12.06
CA GLY A 258 0.90 9.64 11.85
C GLY A 258 0.51 8.72 13.01
N ILE A 259 -0.50 7.88 12.79
CA ILE A 259 -0.95 6.89 13.75
C ILE A 259 -0.05 5.66 13.67
N HIS A 260 0.66 5.35 14.76
CA HIS A 260 1.71 4.35 14.78
C HIS A 260 1.23 2.95 14.36
N CYS A 261 0.10 2.48 14.89
CA CYS A 261 -0.43 1.16 14.53
C CYS A 261 -0.82 1.04 13.06
N ILE A 262 -1.17 2.15 12.37
CA ILE A 262 -1.39 2.16 10.93
C ILE A 262 -0.06 2.09 10.18
N ILE A 263 1.00 2.75 10.66
CA ILE A 263 2.34 2.62 10.08
C ILE A 263 2.77 1.17 10.10
N GLU A 264 2.69 0.53 11.27
CA GLU A 264 3.02 -0.90 11.44
C GLU A 264 2.17 -1.77 10.52
N TRP A 265 0.85 -1.53 10.45
CA TRP A 265 -0.04 -2.27 9.56
C TRP A 265 0.31 -2.11 8.08
N ILE A 266 0.71 -0.91 7.64
CA ILE A 266 1.17 -0.65 6.25
C ILE A 266 2.53 -1.29 6.00
N GLU A 267 3.42 -1.32 6.97
CA GLU A 267 4.70 -2.03 6.88
C GLU A 267 4.48 -3.55 6.77
N ASP A 268 3.52 -4.09 7.54
CA ASP A 268 3.08 -5.48 7.48
C ASP A 268 2.32 -5.80 6.18
N ASP A 269 1.65 -4.82 5.56
CA ASP A 269 0.98 -4.99 4.26
C ASP A 269 1.94 -5.42 3.14
N PHE A 270 3.20 -4.97 3.21
CA PHE A 270 4.24 -5.43 2.29
C PHE A 270 4.49 -6.95 2.44
N TYR A 271 4.44 -7.47 3.66
CA TYR A 271 4.50 -8.92 3.90
C TYR A 271 3.21 -9.62 3.46
N ASN A 272 2.04 -9.00 3.62
CA ASN A 272 0.75 -9.57 3.19
C ASN A 272 0.61 -9.73 1.67
N ILE A 273 1.22 -8.84 0.88
CA ILE A 273 1.28 -8.97 -0.59
C ILE A 273 2.21 -10.13 -0.99
N ILE A 274 3.37 -10.25 -0.32
CA ILE A 274 4.31 -11.35 -0.54
C ILE A 274 3.67 -12.69 -0.14
N GLU A 275 2.95 -12.77 0.98
CA GLU A 275 2.27 -14.00 1.40
C GLU A 275 1.07 -14.38 0.52
N LYS A 276 0.38 -13.43 -0.10
CA LYS A 276 -0.64 -13.74 -1.12
C LYS A 276 -0.03 -14.24 -2.43
N GLN A 277 1.22 -13.89 -2.75
CA GLN A 277 1.99 -14.52 -3.83
C GLN A 277 2.71 -15.80 -3.38
N LYS A 278 2.71 -16.14 -2.08
CA LYS A 278 3.17 -17.45 -1.57
C LYS A 278 2.22 -18.61 -1.90
N SER A 279 1.36 -18.49 -2.91
CA SER A 279 1.21 -19.59 -3.86
C SER A 279 2.50 -19.69 -4.70
N ILE A 280 3.63 -19.96 -4.03
CA ILE A 280 4.88 -20.32 -4.70
C ILE A 280 4.53 -21.53 -5.58
N PRO A 281 4.74 -21.49 -6.90
CA PRO A 281 4.57 -22.65 -7.75
C PRO A 281 5.38 -23.80 -7.13
N GLN A 282 4.76 -24.96 -6.89
CA GLN A 282 5.40 -26.13 -6.26
C GLN A 282 6.77 -26.48 -6.91
N GLU A 283 6.95 -26.11 -8.18
CA GLU A 283 8.19 -26.24 -8.96
C GLU A 283 9.39 -25.45 -8.43
N LEU A 284 9.19 -24.38 -7.63
CA LEU A 284 10.27 -23.59 -7.03
C LEU A 284 10.68 -24.11 -5.66
N CYS A 285 9.74 -24.68 -4.88
CA CYS A 285 10.05 -25.34 -3.61
C CYS A 285 10.88 -26.61 -3.82
N SER A 286 10.58 -27.38 -4.86
CA SER A 286 11.30 -28.62 -5.20
C SER A 286 12.70 -28.41 -5.76
N ARG A 287 13.05 -27.18 -6.19
CA ARG A 287 14.37 -26.84 -6.75
C ARG A 287 15.34 -26.22 -5.74
N LEU A 288 14.85 -25.83 -4.57
CA LEU A 288 15.64 -25.12 -3.55
C LEU A 288 15.76 -25.89 -2.22
N ASP A 289 15.33 -27.16 -2.16
CA ASP A 289 15.29 -27.99 -0.93
C ASP A 289 14.61 -27.30 0.26
N LEU A 290 13.70 -26.38 -0.01
CA LEU A 290 12.83 -25.76 1.00
C LEU A 290 11.59 -26.63 1.14
N ASN A 291 11.73 -27.80 1.76
CA ASN A 291 10.59 -28.55 2.24
C ASN A 291 9.91 -27.73 3.34
N PRO A 292 8.64 -27.31 3.20
CA PRO A 292 7.89 -26.83 4.34
C PRO A 292 7.77 -28.02 5.29
N CYS A 293 8.47 -27.93 6.43
CA CYS A 293 8.40 -28.93 7.47
C CYS A 293 6.94 -29.31 7.70
N LEU A 294 6.68 -30.61 7.55
CA LEU A 294 5.48 -31.29 8.00
C LEU A 294 5.19 -30.83 9.44
N VAL A 295 4.23 -29.93 9.59
CA VAL A 295 3.56 -29.77 10.88
C VAL A 295 2.76 -31.05 11.05
N GLN A 296 3.40 -32.03 11.71
CA GLN A 296 2.73 -33.21 12.20
C GLN A 296 1.56 -32.75 13.05
N LYS A 297 0.36 -33.15 12.63
CA LYS A 297 -0.81 -33.15 13.50
C LYS A 297 -0.47 -33.95 14.76
N LYS A 298 -0.55 -33.30 15.90
CA LYS A 298 -1.04 -33.91 17.14
C LYS A 298 -2.31 -33.18 17.52
#